data_AF-A0A3M1NNN4-F1
#
_entry.id   AF-A0A3M1NNN4-F1
#
_cell.length_a   1.000
_cell.length_b   1.000
_cell.length_c   1.000
_cell.angle_alpha   90.00
_cell.angle_beta   90.00
_cell.angle_gamma   90.00
#
_symmetry.space_group_name_H-M   'P 1'
#
loop_
_entity.id
_entity.type
_entity.pdbx_description
1 polymer ?
#
loop_
_entity_poly.entity_id
_entity_poly.type
_entity_poly.pdbx_seq_one_letter_code
_entity_poly.pdbx_strand_id
1 'polypeptide(L)'
;PVSRAFPTGVKPVYKITTRLGRTIRATANHKFLTVEGWKRLDALSPNEHLALPRHVAQPASPDRQMSPEELALLGHLIGDGCTLPRHAVQYTTRDADLADLVARLAEQIFGDAIAPRIVHEKPGGRKSRWYQVYLSSTRHHTHGVRNAVAEWLDALGVWGLRSHEKHVPERVFEQSPDRIAHFLRHLWATDGCLHMRPGQYPRVYYATSSLRLAGDVQSLLLRLGIQARIKMVPQPGKGRVQHHVIVSGGKDLDAFATLIGTVGQRRQRHLDNLLAFLHTHEANTNRDVIPRSVWQALVVPAMKRAGLTTRQMQARLGHPYCGTALYQTNLSRDRARRVAAVVGAGLLARLAESDLYWDQIVSIEPDGVEEVFDLTVPGPHNFVANDIVVHNSIEQDADVVMFIYRPERYGITVDEHGNSTEGLAEIIIGKQRNGPIGDVRLAFVKHFARFENLTVHYAPDGHDDAGLGGGDGFGTPPSVPPSDEAPF
;
A
#
# COMPACT_ATOMS: atom_id res chain seq x y z
N PRO A 1 -1.45 4.54 18.57
CA PRO A 1 -0.36 5.45 18.16
C PRO A 1 0.91 4.63 17.99
N VAL A 2 1.81 5.01 17.08
CA VAL A 2 3.13 4.38 16.95
C VAL A 2 3.91 4.62 18.24
N SER A 3 4.43 3.56 18.87
CA SER A 3 5.21 3.69 20.10
C SER A 3 6.70 3.87 19.82
N ARG A 4 7.21 3.34 18.71
CA ARG A 4 8.62 3.43 18.33
C ARG A 4 8.80 3.33 16.81
N ALA A 5 9.76 4.09 16.27
CA ALA A 5 10.32 3.90 14.94
C ALA A 5 11.83 3.69 15.09
N PHE A 6 12.42 2.73 14.39
CA PHE A 6 13.84 2.42 14.56
C PHE A 6 14.46 1.79 13.29
N PRO A 7 15.75 2.03 13.04
CA PRO A 7 16.48 1.34 11.98
C PRO A 7 16.72 -0.12 12.36
N THR A 8 16.67 -1.03 11.39
CA THR A 8 17.00 -2.46 11.55
C THR A 8 18.28 -2.85 10.80
N GLY A 9 19.04 -1.85 10.35
CA GLY A 9 20.31 -2.00 9.64
C GLY A 9 20.17 -1.88 8.12
N VAL A 10 21.27 -2.16 7.43
CA VAL A 10 21.36 -2.15 5.97
C VAL A 10 21.14 -3.57 5.46
N LYS A 11 20.08 -3.81 4.67
CA LYS A 11 19.66 -5.15 4.25
C LYS A 11 19.25 -5.17 2.78
N PRO A 12 19.34 -6.34 2.10
CA PRO A 12 18.72 -6.53 0.79
C PRO A 12 17.21 -6.29 0.87
N VAL A 13 16.69 -5.53 -0.09
CA VAL A 13 15.26 -5.23 -0.20
C VAL A 13 14.70 -5.79 -1.50
N TYR A 14 13.42 -6.11 -1.46
CA TYR A 14 12.64 -6.59 -2.59
C TYR A 14 11.46 -5.67 -2.79
N LYS A 15 11.16 -5.35 -4.05
CA LYS A 15 10.01 -4.56 -4.44
C LYS A 15 8.86 -5.47 -4.84
N ILE A 16 7.75 -5.35 -4.13
CA ILE A 16 6.47 -5.95 -4.51
C ILE A 16 5.69 -4.93 -5.33
N THR A 17 5.15 -5.35 -6.48
CA THR A 17 4.18 -4.57 -7.26
C THR A 17 2.84 -5.29 -7.34
N THR A 18 1.75 -4.63 -6.99
CA THR A 18 0.39 -5.20 -7.04
C THR A 18 -0.35 -4.85 -8.33
N ARG A 19 -1.53 -5.44 -8.56
CA ARG A 19 -2.33 -5.24 -9.78
C ARG A 19 -2.91 -3.83 -9.87
N LEU A 20 -3.23 -3.19 -8.74
CA LEU A 20 -3.57 -1.76 -8.69
C LEU A 20 -2.35 -0.86 -8.90
N GLY A 21 -1.14 -1.41 -9.03
CA GLY A 21 0.09 -0.65 -9.23
C GLY A 21 0.64 -0.05 -7.94
N ARG A 22 0.22 -0.56 -6.77
CA ARG A 22 0.87 -0.22 -5.49
C ARG A 22 2.23 -0.87 -5.44
N THR A 23 3.19 -0.20 -4.80
CA THR A 23 4.52 -0.74 -4.63
C THR A 23 5.02 -0.55 -3.21
N ILE A 24 5.65 -1.58 -2.67
CA ILE A 24 6.34 -1.52 -1.38
C ILE A 24 7.68 -2.22 -1.48
N ARG A 25 8.68 -1.67 -0.78
CA ARG A 25 10.01 -2.24 -0.66
C ARG A 25 10.17 -2.74 0.76
N ALA A 26 10.57 -3.99 0.92
CA ALA A 26 10.74 -4.61 2.24
C ALA A 26 11.82 -5.70 2.19
N THR A 27 12.29 -6.11 3.36
CA THR A 27 13.21 -7.23 3.49
C THR A 27 12.50 -8.57 3.27
N ALA A 28 13.26 -9.60 2.88
CA ALA A 28 12.75 -10.96 2.64
C ALA A 28 11.91 -11.54 3.81
N ASN A 29 12.29 -11.23 5.05
CA ASN A 29 11.61 -11.73 6.25
C ASN A 29 10.37 -10.93 6.67
N HIS A 30 10.10 -9.78 6.05
CA HIS A 30 8.98 -8.93 6.45
C HIS A 30 7.65 -9.59 6.06
N LYS A 31 6.64 -9.54 6.95
CA LYS A 31 5.38 -10.26 6.76
C LYS A 31 4.28 -9.36 6.21
N PHE A 32 3.53 -9.93 5.27
CA PHE A 32 2.36 -9.32 4.65
C PHE A 32 1.12 -10.17 4.91
N LEU A 33 -0.03 -9.51 5.05
CA LEU A 33 -1.27 -10.21 5.31
C LEU A 33 -1.84 -10.78 4.01
N THR A 34 -2.00 -12.11 3.96
CA THR A 34 -2.74 -12.83 2.93
C THR A 34 -4.08 -13.32 3.50
N VAL A 35 -4.96 -13.86 2.65
CA VAL A 35 -6.24 -14.41 3.13
C VAL A 35 -6.06 -15.66 4.00
N GLU A 36 -4.90 -16.31 3.91
CA GLU A 36 -4.51 -17.50 4.69
C GLU A 36 -3.71 -17.14 5.95
N GLY A 37 -3.41 -15.86 6.17
CA GLY A 37 -2.65 -15.38 7.32
C GLY A 37 -1.41 -14.58 6.91
N TRP A 38 -0.54 -14.32 7.90
CA TRP A 38 0.70 -13.55 7.71
C TRP A 38 1.78 -14.39 7.05
N LYS A 39 2.31 -13.91 5.93
CA LYS A 39 3.34 -14.62 5.15
C LYS A 39 4.55 -13.73 4.90
N ARG A 40 5.74 -14.29 5.05
CA ARG A 40 7.00 -13.59 4.77
C ARG A 40 7.11 -13.27 3.28
N LEU A 41 7.79 -12.17 2.95
CA LEU A 41 8.01 -11.76 1.57
C LEU A 41 8.65 -12.88 0.73
N ASP A 42 9.67 -13.54 1.26
CA ASP A 42 10.38 -14.64 0.59
C ASP A 42 9.54 -15.90 0.34
N ALA A 43 8.41 -16.04 1.03
CA ALA A 43 7.45 -17.11 0.80
C ALA A 43 6.34 -16.71 -0.18
N LEU A 44 6.14 -15.41 -0.44
CA LEU A 44 5.11 -14.93 -1.37
C LEU A 44 5.48 -15.27 -2.81
N SER A 45 4.48 -15.58 -3.60
CA SER A 45 4.60 -15.77 -5.04
C SER A 45 3.73 -14.77 -5.81
N PRO A 46 4.08 -14.42 -7.07
CA PRO A 46 3.16 -13.77 -7.98
C PRO A 46 1.83 -14.52 -8.04
N ASN A 47 0.74 -13.78 -8.20
CA ASN A 47 -0.65 -14.24 -8.17
C ASN A 47 -1.30 -14.45 -6.80
N GLU A 48 -0.54 -14.46 -5.70
CA GLU A 48 -1.12 -14.35 -4.36
C GLU A 48 -1.76 -12.97 -4.15
N HIS A 49 -2.63 -12.83 -3.15
CA HIS A 49 -3.30 -11.57 -2.85
C HIS A 49 -2.85 -11.03 -1.50
N LEU A 50 -2.48 -9.76 -1.47
CA LEU A 50 -2.15 -9.02 -0.26
C LEU A 50 -3.35 -8.21 0.22
N ALA A 51 -3.44 -8.03 1.53
CA ALA A 51 -4.41 -7.14 2.13
C ALA A 51 -3.97 -5.68 1.98
N LEU A 52 -4.86 -4.89 1.40
CA LEU A 52 -4.80 -3.44 1.33
C LEU A 52 -6.03 -2.87 2.06
N PRO A 53 -6.01 -1.65 2.57
CA PRO A 53 -7.21 -1.01 3.08
C PRO A 53 -8.19 -0.67 1.94
N ARG A 54 -9.49 -0.72 2.22
CA ARG A 54 -10.56 -0.19 1.33
C ARG A 54 -10.76 1.30 1.46
N HIS A 55 -10.40 1.83 2.61
CA HIS A 55 -10.44 3.23 2.97
C HIS A 55 -9.43 3.46 4.09
N VAL A 56 -8.75 4.60 4.07
CA VAL A 56 -7.87 5.02 5.16
C VAL A 56 -8.50 6.25 5.79
N ALA A 57 -9.07 6.08 6.97
CA ALA A 57 -9.54 7.20 7.76
C ALA A 57 -8.34 7.99 8.28
N GLN A 58 -8.47 9.31 8.35
CA GLN A 58 -7.49 10.14 9.04
C GLN A 58 -8.18 11.04 10.06
N PRO A 59 -7.58 11.26 11.24
CA PRO A 59 -7.99 12.36 12.09
C PRO A 59 -7.69 13.69 11.37
N ALA A 60 -8.73 14.48 11.12
CA ALA A 60 -8.56 15.86 10.66
C ALA A 60 -7.74 16.62 11.72
N SER A 61 -6.68 17.30 11.29
CA SER A 61 -5.91 18.18 12.19
C SER A 61 -6.54 19.57 12.16
N PRO A 62 -7.28 19.99 13.21
CA PRO A 62 -8.03 21.26 13.19
C PRO A 62 -7.11 22.45 12.92
N ASP A 63 -5.89 22.41 13.43
CA ASP A 63 -4.93 23.51 13.38
C ASP A 63 -4.16 23.63 12.05
N ARG A 64 -4.30 22.65 11.14
CA ARG A 64 -3.58 22.61 9.84
C ARG A 64 -4.51 22.69 8.63
N GLN A 65 -5.76 23.12 8.82
CA GLN A 65 -6.73 23.24 7.73
C GLN A 65 -6.26 24.24 6.67
N MET A 66 -6.57 23.94 5.41
CA MET A 66 -6.42 24.83 4.27
C MET A 66 -7.81 25.32 3.82
N SER A 67 -7.88 26.56 3.33
CA SER A 67 -9.11 27.10 2.78
C SER A 67 -9.51 26.36 1.49
N PRO A 68 -10.80 26.36 1.12
CA PRO A 68 -11.21 25.81 -0.18
C PRO A 68 -10.50 26.50 -1.35
N GLU A 69 -10.28 27.81 -1.27
CA GLU A 69 -9.59 28.61 -2.28
C GLU A 69 -8.13 28.18 -2.41
N GLU A 70 -7.41 28.02 -1.29
CA GLU A 70 -6.03 27.53 -1.27
C GLU A 70 -5.91 26.15 -1.95
N LEU A 71 -6.81 25.23 -1.62
CA LEU A 71 -6.83 23.89 -2.21
C LEU A 71 -7.17 23.91 -3.70
N ALA A 72 -8.10 24.77 -4.11
CA ALA A 72 -8.43 24.94 -5.53
C ALA A 72 -7.24 25.48 -6.32
N LEU A 73 -6.64 26.58 -5.86
CA LEU A 73 -5.50 27.19 -6.53
C LEU A 73 -4.30 26.23 -6.58
N LEU A 74 -4.03 25.53 -5.47
CA LEU A 74 -2.95 24.54 -5.40
C LEU A 74 -3.15 23.41 -6.42
N GLY A 75 -4.37 22.88 -6.55
CA GLY A 75 -4.69 21.84 -7.54
C GLY A 75 -4.39 22.30 -8.98
N HIS A 76 -4.77 23.53 -9.32
CA HIS A 76 -4.47 24.11 -10.64
C HIS A 76 -2.98 24.34 -10.88
N LEU A 77 -2.25 24.85 -9.88
CA LEU A 77 -0.82 25.12 -10.01
C LEU A 77 0.04 23.85 -10.03
N ILE A 78 -0.35 22.80 -9.29
CA ILE A 78 0.31 21.50 -9.38
C ILE A 78 0.11 20.90 -10.77
N GLY A 79 -1.07 20.98 -11.37
CA GLY A 79 -1.28 20.45 -12.73
C GLY A 79 -0.59 21.30 -13.81
N ASP A 80 -1.23 22.40 -14.17
CA ASP A 80 -0.87 23.24 -15.33
C ASP A 80 -0.09 24.52 -14.97
N GLY A 81 0.35 24.65 -13.72
CA GLY A 81 1.23 25.72 -13.27
C GLY A 81 2.69 25.53 -13.70
N CYS A 82 3.35 26.65 -14.02
CA CYS A 82 4.79 26.79 -14.16
C CYS A 82 5.31 27.69 -13.03
N THR A 83 6.07 27.09 -12.12
CA THR A 83 6.54 27.70 -10.85
C THR A 83 8.05 27.57 -10.69
N LEU A 84 8.77 27.51 -11.82
CA LEU A 84 10.22 27.39 -11.85
C LEU A 84 10.89 28.72 -11.42
N PRO A 85 12.02 28.71 -10.69
CA PRO A 85 12.58 29.92 -10.06
C PRO A 85 12.96 31.06 -11.02
N ARG A 86 13.22 30.75 -12.29
CA ARG A 86 13.63 31.71 -13.32
C ARG A 86 12.51 32.07 -14.30
N HIS A 87 11.28 31.64 -14.01
CA HIS A 87 10.11 31.88 -14.84
C HIS A 87 9.08 32.67 -14.05
N ALA A 88 8.23 33.44 -14.76
CA ALA A 88 7.05 34.02 -14.15
C ALA A 88 6.15 32.90 -13.63
N VAL A 89 5.56 33.10 -12.44
CA VAL A 89 4.53 32.18 -11.93
C VAL A 89 3.33 32.30 -12.85
N GLN A 90 3.02 31.22 -13.55
CA GLN A 90 1.97 31.25 -14.56
C GLN A 90 1.18 29.94 -14.62
N TYR A 91 -0.08 30.03 -15.00
CA TYR A 91 -0.98 28.90 -15.23
C TYR A 91 -1.49 28.94 -16.67
N THR A 92 -1.60 27.78 -17.31
CA THR A 92 -1.98 27.67 -18.72
C THR A 92 -3.23 26.81 -18.87
N THR A 93 -4.22 27.28 -19.61
CA THR A 93 -5.43 26.47 -19.88
C THR A 93 -6.02 26.79 -21.24
N ARG A 94 -6.88 25.89 -21.75
CA ARG A 94 -7.68 26.12 -22.95
C ARG A 94 -9.07 26.67 -22.65
N ASP A 95 -9.48 26.63 -21.39
CA ASP A 95 -10.83 26.95 -20.96
C ASP A 95 -10.82 28.33 -20.27
N ALA A 96 -11.61 29.27 -20.79
CA ALA A 96 -11.62 30.66 -20.33
C ALA A 96 -12.11 30.79 -18.88
N ASP A 97 -13.14 30.03 -18.53
CA ASP A 97 -13.71 29.96 -17.18
C ASP A 97 -12.70 29.45 -16.14
N LEU A 98 -11.80 28.54 -16.51
CA LEU A 98 -10.71 28.11 -15.64
C LEU A 98 -9.62 29.18 -15.51
N ALA A 99 -9.35 29.97 -16.55
CA ALA A 99 -8.41 31.09 -16.47
C ALA A 99 -8.92 32.17 -15.52
N ASP A 100 -10.20 32.56 -15.67
CA ASP A 100 -10.87 33.51 -14.79
C ASP A 100 -10.94 33.00 -13.34
N LEU A 101 -11.22 31.71 -13.16
CA LEU A 101 -11.24 31.07 -11.83
C LEU A 101 -9.87 31.16 -11.15
N VAL A 102 -8.78 30.78 -11.83
CA VAL A 102 -7.43 30.83 -11.23
C VAL A 102 -7.01 32.25 -10.89
N ALA A 103 -7.31 33.23 -11.75
CA ALA A 103 -7.03 34.63 -11.47
C ALA A 103 -7.77 35.11 -10.21
N ARG A 104 -9.08 34.85 -10.12
CA ARG A 104 -9.89 35.22 -8.95
C ARG A 104 -9.45 34.53 -7.66
N LEU A 105 -9.13 33.23 -7.71
CA LEU A 105 -8.63 32.49 -6.56
C LEU A 105 -7.32 33.09 -6.04
N ALA A 106 -6.42 33.43 -6.95
CA ALA A 106 -5.15 34.05 -6.58
C ALA A 106 -5.36 35.45 -5.96
N GLU A 107 -6.24 36.28 -6.52
CA GLU A 107 -6.62 37.58 -5.93
C GLU A 107 -7.22 37.41 -4.53
N GLN A 108 -8.09 36.42 -4.32
CA GLN A 108 -8.71 36.17 -3.02
C GLN A 108 -7.70 35.74 -1.94
N ILE A 109 -6.68 34.97 -2.32
CA ILE A 109 -5.69 34.44 -1.36
C ILE A 109 -4.59 35.47 -1.07
N PHE A 110 -4.12 36.19 -2.09
CA PHE A 110 -2.93 37.02 -1.99
C PHE A 110 -3.22 38.53 -2.02
N GLY A 111 -4.46 38.93 -2.35
CA GLY A 111 -4.89 40.32 -2.43
C GLY A 111 -3.95 41.17 -3.27
N ASP A 112 -3.64 42.36 -2.75
CA ASP A 112 -2.79 43.36 -3.41
C ASP A 112 -1.31 42.94 -3.54
N ALA A 113 -0.89 41.75 -3.07
CA ALA A 113 0.47 41.23 -3.23
C ALA A 113 0.76 40.69 -4.64
N ILE A 114 -0.29 40.50 -5.44
CA ILE A 114 -0.21 40.08 -6.84
C ILE A 114 -1.19 40.87 -7.71
N ALA A 115 -0.95 40.85 -9.01
CA ALA A 115 -1.87 41.36 -10.02
C ALA A 115 -1.98 40.31 -11.15
N PRO A 116 -2.98 39.40 -11.08
CA PRO A 116 -3.17 38.41 -12.12
C PRO A 116 -3.50 39.06 -13.46
N ARG A 117 -2.87 38.56 -14.53
CA ARG A 117 -3.13 39.03 -15.88
C ARG A 117 -3.40 37.86 -16.79
N ILE A 118 -4.57 37.85 -17.42
CA ILE A 118 -4.95 36.84 -18.40
C ILE A 118 -4.55 37.33 -19.79
N VAL A 119 -3.67 36.58 -20.45
CA VAL A 119 -3.25 36.83 -21.83
C VAL A 119 -3.81 35.71 -22.70
N HIS A 120 -4.55 36.11 -23.75
CA HIS A 120 -5.06 35.17 -24.73
C HIS A 120 -4.06 35.02 -25.87
N GLU A 121 -3.33 33.91 -25.86
CA GLU A 121 -2.28 33.66 -26.83
C GLU A 121 -2.83 32.94 -28.06
N LYS A 122 -2.40 33.44 -29.23
CA LYS A 122 -2.52 32.74 -30.51
C LYS A 122 -1.11 32.28 -30.87
N PRO A 123 -0.74 31.00 -30.72
CA PRO A 123 0.49 30.55 -31.36
C PRO A 123 0.40 30.83 -32.86
N GLY A 124 1.53 31.21 -33.46
CA GLY A 124 1.64 31.34 -34.90
C GLY A 124 1.33 30.02 -35.59
N GLY A 125 0.09 29.83 -36.05
CA GLY A 125 -0.37 28.64 -36.77
C GLY A 125 -1.74 28.14 -36.30
N ARG A 126 -2.65 27.90 -37.25
CA ARG A 126 -4.07 27.56 -37.05
C ARG A 126 -4.27 26.33 -36.13
N LYS A 127 -4.99 26.54 -35.00
CA LYS A 127 -6.05 25.67 -34.40
C LYS A 127 -6.02 25.44 -32.88
N SER A 128 -5.18 26.09 -32.07
CA SER A 128 -5.36 26.03 -30.61
C SER A 128 -5.14 27.38 -29.94
N ARG A 129 -6.21 27.86 -29.31
CA ARG A 129 -6.25 29.05 -28.45
C ARG A 129 -5.95 28.60 -27.02
N TRP A 130 -5.11 29.32 -26.30
CA TRP A 130 -4.88 29.10 -24.88
C TRP A 130 -4.84 30.43 -24.12
N TYR A 131 -5.18 30.35 -22.85
CA TYR A 131 -5.13 31.44 -21.88
C TYR A 131 -3.93 31.20 -20.98
N GLN A 132 -3.06 32.21 -20.90
CA GLN A 132 -1.95 32.25 -19.96
C GLN A 132 -2.34 33.22 -18.84
N VAL A 133 -2.42 32.72 -17.61
CA VAL A 133 -2.65 33.53 -16.42
C VAL A 133 -1.30 33.79 -15.76
N TYR A 134 -0.83 35.03 -15.78
CA TYR A 134 0.39 35.46 -15.11
C TYR A 134 0.05 35.92 -13.69
N LEU A 135 0.59 35.27 -12.67
CA LEU A 135 0.42 35.66 -11.27
C LEU A 135 1.57 36.57 -10.85
N SER A 136 1.59 37.76 -11.44
CA SER A 136 2.69 38.73 -11.29
C SER A 136 2.68 39.33 -9.89
N SER A 137 3.85 39.52 -9.28
CA SER A 137 3.91 40.24 -8.00
C SER A 137 3.78 41.74 -8.23
N THR A 138 3.09 42.41 -7.33
CA THR A 138 3.00 43.88 -7.22
C THR A 138 4.02 44.44 -6.22
N ARG A 139 4.72 43.56 -5.49
CA ARG A 139 5.73 43.96 -4.50
C ARG A 139 6.98 44.47 -5.20
N HIS A 140 7.64 45.47 -4.61
CA HIS A 140 8.97 45.89 -5.04
C HIS A 140 9.97 44.78 -4.72
N HIS A 141 10.48 44.12 -5.77
CA HIS A 141 11.48 43.06 -5.65
C HIS A 141 12.85 43.64 -5.26
N THR A 142 13.07 43.83 -3.96
CA THR A 142 14.41 44.03 -3.37
C THR A 142 15.06 42.69 -3.04
N HIS A 143 16.31 42.71 -2.58
CA HIS A 143 17.04 41.47 -2.25
C HIS A 143 16.26 40.66 -1.19
N GLY A 144 15.87 39.42 -1.53
CA GLY A 144 15.13 38.52 -0.64
C GLY A 144 13.60 38.58 -0.74
N VAL A 145 12.99 39.52 -1.48
CA VAL A 145 11.53 39.61 -1.62
C VAL A 145 11.05 38.76 -2.81
N ARG A 146 10.37 37.66 -2.51
CA ARG A 146 9.83 36.74 -3.53
C ARG A 146 8.37 37.09 -3.84
N ASN A 147 7.90 36.54 -4.97
CA ASN A 147 6.49 36.56 -5.31
C ASN A 147 5.70 35.81 -4.20
N ALA A 148 4.57 36.38 -3.73
CA ALA A 148 3.77 35.79 -2.65
C ALA A 148 3.32 34.35 -2.94
N VAL A 149 2.98 34.04 -4.20
CA VAL A 149 2.65 32.67 -4.64
C VAL A 149 3.87 31.77 -4.54
N ALA A 150 5.05 32.28 -4.86
CA ALA A 150 6.29 31.52 -4.75
C ALA A 150 6.62 31.19 -3.30
N GLU A 151 6.51 32.15 -2.38
CA GLU A 151 6.70 31.95 -0.93
C GLU A 151 5.73 30.90 -0.38
N TRP A 152 4.45 30.99 -0.78
CA TRP A 152 3.42 30.03 -0.37
C TRP A 152 3.71 28.61 -0.87
N LEU A 153 4.07 28.44 -2.14
CA LEU A 153 4.43 27.13 -2.69
C LEU A 153 5.73 26.57 -2.09
N ASP A 154 6.67 27.44 -1.73
CA ASP A 154 7.94 27.07 -1.06
C ASP A 154 7.66 26.51 0.33
N ALA A 155 6.79 27.18 1.10
CA ALA A 155 6.35 26.73 2.42
C ALA A 155 5.60 25.38 2.36
N LEU A 156 4.96 25.08 1.23
CA LEU A 156 4.31 23.79 0.96
C LEU A 156 5.25 22.73 0.35
N GLY A 157 6.51 23.07 0.08
CA GLY A 157 7.49 22.15 -0.51
C GLY A 157 7.29 21.84 -1.99
N VAL A 158 6.48 22.64 -2.71
CA VAL A 158 6.11 22.41 -4.12
C VAL A 158 6.53 23.53 -5.08
N TRP A 159 7.38 24.44 -4.62
CA TRP A 159 8.02 25.44 -5.48
C TRP A 159 9.13 24.82 -6.34
N GLY A 160 9.29 25.32 -7.56
CA GLY A 160 10.44 25.01 -8.41
C GLY A 160 10.48 23.58 -8.98
N LEU A 161 9.42 22.79 -8.82
CA LEU A 161 9.38 21.40 -9.27
C LEU A 161 9.09 21.29 -10.77
N ARG A 162 9.85 20.44 -11.46
CA ARG A 162 9.53 20.03 -12.84
C ARG A 162 8.39 19.01 -12.83
N SER A 163 7.78 18.80 -13.99
CA SER A 163 6.59 17.93 -14.16
C SER A 163 6.73 16.49 -13.60
N HIS A 164 7.95 15.96 -13.48
CA HIS A 164 8.25 14.62 -12.98
C HIS A 164 8.65 14.60 -11.50
N GLU A 165 8.86 15.77 -10.89
CA GLU A 165 9.23 15.97 -9.49
C GLU A 165 8.03 16.44 -8.64
N LYS A 166 6.98 16.94 -9.31
CA LYS A 166 5.72 17.35 -8.69
C LYS A 166 5.17 16.25 -7.78
N HIS A 167 4.57 16.65 -6.67
CA HIS A 167 3.94 15.79 -5.68
C HIS A 167 2.89 16.60 -4.93
N VAL A 168 2.06 15.93 -4.13
CA VAL A 168 1.08 16.59 -3.28
C VAL A 168 1.74 16.99 -1.95
N PRO A 169 1.57 18.24 -1.47
CA PRO A 169 2.04 18.66 -0.15
C PRO A 169 1.44 17.83 0.98
N GLU A 170 2.23 17.55 2.02
CA GLU A 170 1.77 16.83 3.22
C GLU A 170 0.50 17.44 3.82
N ARG A 171 0.42 18.77 3.86
CA ARG A 171 -0.75 19.49 4.40
C ARG A 171 -2.06 19.12 3.72
N VAL A 172 -2.06 18.74 2.43
CA VAL A 172 -3.27 18.28 1.74
C VAL A 172 -3.71 16.91 2.25
N PHE A 173 -2.76 16.04 2.59
CA PHE A 173 -3.05 14.75 3.21
C PHE A 173 -3.58 14.87 4.63
N GLU A 174 -3.62 16.05 5.25
CA GLU A 174 -4.15 16.28 6.61
C GLU A 174 -5.58 16.84 6.61
N GLN A 175 -6.14 17.07 5.42
CA GLN A 175 -7.44 17.70 5.28
C GLN A 175 -8.60 16.70 5.43
N SER A 176 -9.79 17.22 5.73
CA SER A 176 -11.01 16.42 5.79
C SER A 176 -11.36 15.80 4.42
N PRO A 177 -12.17 14.74 4.37
CA PRO A 177 -12.59 14.11 3.11
C PRO A 177 -13.17 15.11 2.09
N ASP A 178 -14.02 16.05 2.52
CA ASP A 178 -14.59 17.06 1.62
C ASP A 178 -13.54 18.01 1.03
N ARG A 179 -12.53 18.36 1.81
CA ARG A 179 -11.41 19.21 1.39
C ARG A 179 -10.47 18.47 0.45
N ILE A 180 -10.20 17.19 0.70
CA ILE A 180 -9.45 16.32 -0.23
C ILE A 180 -10.20 16.19 -1.55
N ALA A 181 -11.52 15.95 -1.51
CA ALA A 181 -12.35 15.88 -2.71
C ALA A 181 -12.34 17.20 -3.50
N HIS A 182 -12.40 18.33 -2.79
CA HIS A 182 -12.28 19.67 -3.38
C HIS A 182 -10.92 19.88 -4.06
N PHE A 183 -9.81 19.55 -3.40
CA PHE A 183 -8.47 19.61 -4.00
C PHE A 183 -8.38 18.72 -5.26
N LEU A 184 -8.81 17.46 -5.16
CA LEU A 184 -8.80 16.53 -6.28
C LEU A 184 -9.65 17.02 -7.45
N ARG A 185 -10.80 17.68 -7.20
CA ARG A 185 -11.66 18.26 -8.25
C ARG A 185 -10.90 19.28 -9.10
N HIS A 186 -10.16 20.18 -8.46
CA HIS A 186 -9.38 21.21 -9.16
C HIS A 186 -8.11 20.65 -9.79
N LEU A 187 -7.43 19.70 -9.14
CA LEU A 187 -6.32 18.97 -9.75
C LEU A 187 -6.79 18.22 -11.00
N TRP A 188 -7.94 17.55 -10.96
CA TRP A 188 -8.47 16.80 -12.11
C TRP A 188 -8.81 17.71 -13.30
N ALA A 189 -9.12 18.99 -13.07
CA ALA A 189 -9.43 19.95 -14.13
C ALA A 189 -8.24 20.26 -15.06
N THR A 190 -7.03 19.91 -14.62
CA THR A 190 -5.79 20.03 -15.39
C THR A 190 -5.57 18.79 -16.26
N ASP A 191 -4.62 17.93 -15.92
CA ASP A 191 -4.25 16.67 -16.58
C ASP A 191 -5.23 15.50 -16.35
N GLY A 192 -6.37 15.74 -15.72
CA GLY A 192 -7.41 14.74 -15.56
C GLY A 192 -8.25 14.56 -16.83
N CYS A 193 -8.68 13.33 -17.06
CA CYS A 193 -9.62 12.93 -18.09
C CYS A 193 -10.92 12.49 -17.42
N LEU A 194 -12.03 13.08 -17.84
CA LEU A 194 -13.40 12.61 -17.61
C LEU A 194 -14.08 12.61 -18.97
N HIS A 195 -14.13 11.43 -19.59
CA HIS A 195 -14.67 11.28 -20.93
C HIS A 195 -15.72 10.17 -20.94
N MET A 196 -16.94 10.58 -21.26
CA MET A 196 -18.07 9.69 -21.41
C MET A 196 -18.80 9.96 -22.73
N ARG A 197 -18.93 8.92 -23.55
CA ARG A 197 -19.74 8.90 -24.79
C ARG A 197 -20.85 7.86 -24.64
N PRO A 198 -22.05 8.11 -25.19
CA PRO A 198 -23.12 7.12 -25.20
C PRO A 198 -22.64 5.78 -25.77
N GLY A 199 -22.99 4.68 -25.10
CA GLY A 199 -22.62 3.31 -25.52
C GLY A 199 -21.16 2.91 -25.29
N GLN A 200 -20.34 3.75 -24.64
CA GLN A 200 -18.97 3.39 -24.26
C GLN A 200 -18.82 3.33 -22.74
N TYR A 201 -17.87 2.51 -22.27
CA TYR A 201 -17.50 2.52 -20.86
C TYR A 201 -16.79 3.85 -20.50
N PRO A 202 -17.12 4.49 -19.36
CA PRO A 202 -16.50 5.75 -18.95
C PRO A 202 -14.99 5.65 -18.84
N ARG A 203 -14.29 6.73 -19.25
CA ARG A 203 -12.85 6.88 -19.05
C ARG A 203 -12.60 7.99 -18.04
N VAL A 204 -12.19 7.60 -16.85
CA VAL A 204 -11.83 8.52 -15.77
C VAL A 204 -10.41 8.20 -15.32
N TYR A 205 -9.46 9.10 -15.57
CA TYR A 205 -8.08 8.93 -15.12
C TYR A 205 -7.38 10.27 -14.94
N TYR A 206 -6.36 10.33 -14.09
CA TYR A 206 -5.42 11.45 -13.99
C TYR A 206 -4.07 11.05 -14.57
N ALA A 207 -3.48 11.86 -15.45
CA ALA A 207 -2.20 11.55 -16.08
C ALA A 207 -1.08 12.46 -15.55
N THR A 208 0.08 11.88 -15.24
CA THR A 208 1.26 12.66 -14.83
C THR A 208 2.56 11.98 -15.23
N SER A 209 3.63 12.76 -15.41
CA SER A 209 4.99 12.22 -15.56
C SER A 209 5.69 11.94 -14.23
N SER A 210 5.08 12.34 -13.10
CA SER A 210 5.61 12.09 -11.76
C SER A 210 4.98 10.83 -11.17
N LEU A 211 5.80 9.80 -10.94
CA LEU A 211 5.35 8.59 -10.24
C LEU A 211 4.90 8.92 -8.81
N ARG A 212 5.57 9.86 -8.14
CA ARG A 212 5.21 10.31 -6.78
C ARG A 212 3.82 10.96 -6.78
N LEU A 213 3.55 11.91 -7.69
CA LEU A 213 2.22 12.53 -7.80
C LEU A 213 1.14 11.50 -8.13
N ALA A 214 1.43 10.52 -8.98
CA ALA A 214 0.47 9.45 -9.27
C ALA A 214 0.14 8.63 -8.01
N GLY A 215 1.16 8.27 -7.23
CA GLY A 215 0.99 7.60 -5.92
C GLY A 215 0.18 8.44 -4.95
N ASP A 216 0.53 9.72 -4.80
CA ASP A 216 -0.16 10.66 -3.91
C ASP A 216 -1.65 10.78 -4.26
N VAL A 217 -1.98 10.96 -5.54
CA VAL A 217 -3.37 11.01 -6.03
C VAL A 217 -4.08 9.68 -5.76
N GLN A 218 -3.41 8.54 -5.97
CA GLN A 218 -3.99 7.22 -5.66
C GLN A 218 -4.27 7.05 -4.15
N SER A 219 -3.42 7.56 -3.27
CA SER A 219 -3.62 7.55 -1.81
C SER A 219 -4.73 8.52 -1.37
N LEU A 220 -4.83 9.71 -1.97
CA LEU A 220 -5.94 10.64 -1.70
C LEU A 220 -7.29 10.07 -2.15
N LEU A 221 -7.34 9.38 -3.30
CA LEU A 221 -8.55 8.68 -3.76
C LEU A 221 -8.97 7.58 -2.79
N LEU A 222 -8.00 6.82 -2.25
CA LEU A 222 -8.26 5.80 -1.24
C LEU A 222 -8.86 6.36 0.06
N ARG A 223 -8.48 7.58 0.45
CA ARG A 223 -9.10 8.30 1.58
C ARG A 223 -10.55 8.73 1.33
N LEU A 224 -10.99 8.70 0.08
CA LEU A 224 -12.40 8.87 -0.31
C LEU A 224 -13.09 7.53 -0.62
N GLY A 225 -12.44 6.41 -0.31
CA GLY A 225 -12.96 5.07 -0.58
C GLY A 225 -12.90 4.64 -2.05
N ILE A 226 -12.11 5.34 -2.89
CA ILE A 226 -11.95 5.06 -4.32
C ILE A 226 -10.68 4.24 -4.55
N GLN A 227 -10.83 3.00 -5.04
CA GLN A 227 -9.72 2.11 -5.38
C GLN A 227 -9.20 2.36 -6.81
N ALA A 228 -8.33 3.34 -6.96
CA ALA A 228 -7.72 3.64 -8.25
C ALA A 228 -6.55 2.70 -8.61
N ARG A 229 -6.31 2.50 -9.90
CA ARG A 229 -5.17 1.75 -10.44
C ARG A 229 -4.15 2.68 -11.08
N ILE A 230 -2.87 2.54 -10.77
CA ILE A 230 -1.80 3.17 -11.54
C ILE A 230 -1.40 2.27 -12.71
N LYS A 231 -1.37 2.84 -13.91
CA LYS A 231 -0.86 2.19 -15.12
C LYS A 231 0.24 3.04 -15.76
N MET A 232 1.37 2.43 -16.07
CA MET A 232 2.40 3.07 -16.89
C MET A 232 1.99 3.05 -18.37
N VAL A 233 2.05 4.21 -19.01
CA VAL A 233 1.68 4.44 -20.40
C VAL A 233 2.88 5.04 -21.12
N PRO A 234 3.54 4.28 -22.02
CA PRO A 234 4.63 4.80 -22.84
C PRO A 234 4.16 5.98 -23.70
N GLN A 235 5.03 6.98 -23.86
CA GLN A 235 4.81 8.11 -24.78
C GLN A 235 5.93 8.11 -25.84
N PRO A 236 5.75 7.37 -26.95
CA PRO A 236 6.75 7.30 -28.03
C PRO A 236 7.14 8.71 -28.49
N GLY A 237 8.45 8.99 -28.54
CA GLY A 237 8.99 10.28 -28.97
C GLY A 237 8.93 11.42 -27.94
N LYS A 238 8.39 11.21 -26.71
CA LYS A 238 8.31 12.25 -25.67
C LYS A 238 9.28 12.08 -24.50
N GLY A 239 10.19 11.11 -24.57
CA GLY A 239 11.30 10.91 -23.63
C GLY A 239 10.94 10.44 -22.21
N ARG A 240 9.67 10.45 -21.81
CA ARG A 240 9.20 9.95 -20.50
C ARG A 240 7.88 9.20 -20.61
N VAL A 241 7.69 8.21 -19.73
CA VAL A 241 6.39 7.54 -19.57
C VAL A 241 5.41 8.45 -18.82
N GLN A 242 4.12 8.19 -18.98
CA GLN A 242 3.09 8.73 -18.13
C GLN A 242 2.56 7.67 -17.17
N HIS A 243 2.19 8.09 -15.97
CA HIS A 243 1.49 7.30 -14.98
C HIS A 243 0.03 7.75 -14.99
N HIS A 244 -0.87 6.84 -15.36
CA HIS A 244 -2.30 7.08 -15.35
C HIS A 244 -2.91 6.50 -14.08
N VAL A 245 -3.48 7.36 -13.23
CA VAL A 245 -4.28 6.97 -12.07
C VAL A 245 -5.72 6.78 -12.54
N ILE A 246 -6.14 5.55 -12.72
CA ILE A 246 -7.40 5.15 -13.38
C ILE A 246 -8.46 4.82 -12.33
N VAL A 247 -9.61 5.48 -12.45
CA VAL A 247 -10.82 5.18 -11.68
C VAL A 247 -11.76 4.35 -12.57
N SER A 248 -12.21 3.21 -12.06
CA SER A 248 -13.03 2.26 -12.81
C SER A 248 -13.89 1.41 -11.89
N GLY A 249 -14.94 0.79 -12.42
CA GLY A 249 -15.94 0.07 -11.63
C GLY A 249 -17.02 1.00 -11.10
N GLY A 250 -18.26 0.50 -11.02
CA GLY A 250 -19.43 1.33 -10.74
C GLY A 250 -19.34 2.11 -9.43
N LYS A 251 -18.99 1.44 -8.32
CA LYS A 251 -18.88 2.07 -6.99
C LYS A 251 -17.87 3.22 -6.93
N ASP A 252 -16.70 3.02 -7.54
CA ASP A 252 -15.63 4.02 -7.54
C ASP A 252 -15.94 5.18 -8.48
N LEU A 253 -16.56 4.90 -9.63
CA LEU A 253 -17.00 5.92 -10.57
C LEU A 253 -18.13 6.77 -9.96
N ASP A 254 -19.03 6.15 -9.21
CA ASP A 254 -20.09 6.83 -8.47
C ASP A 254 -19.53 7.73 -7.36
N ALA A 255 -18.62 7.19 -6.53
CA ALA A 255 -17.91 7.97 -5.52
C ALA A 255 -17.11 9.13 -6.14
N PHE A 256 -16.42 8.90 -7.26
CA PHE A 256 -15.74 9.96 -8.00
C PHE A 256 -16.72 11.03 -8.48
N ALA A 257 -17.82 10.64 -9.13
CA ALA A 257 -18.78 11.58 -9.70
C ALA A 257 -19.48 12.42 -8.62
N THR A 258 -19.80 11.81 -7.48
CA THR A 258 -20.55 12.43 -6.39
C THR A 258 -19.67 13.27 -5.47
N LEU A 259 -18.49 12.78 -5.08
CA LEU A 259 -17.60 13.47 -4.14
C LEU A 259 -16.68 14.46 -4.85
N ILE A 260 -16.01 14.02 -5.92
CA ILE A 260 -14.97 14.79 -6.62
C ILE A 260 -15.59 15.61 -7.75
N GLY A 261 -16.36 15.01 -8.65
CA GLY A 261 -16.99 15.71 -9.77
C GLY A 261 -15.98 16.37 -10.73
N THR A 262 -16.31 17.56 -11.24
CA THR A 262 -15.46 18.34 -12.13
C THR A 262 -15.67 19.84 -11.89
N VAL A 263 -14.68 20.65 -12.28
CA VAL A 263 -14.88 22.08 -12.57
C VAL A 263 -14.70 22.34 -14.06
N GLY A 264 -15.22 23.46 -14.52
CA GLY A 264 -15.16 23.89 -15.92
C GLY A 264 -16.37 23.43 -16.74
N GLN A 265 -16.96 24.36 -17.49
CA GLN A 265 -18.20 24.15 -18.25
C GLN A 265 -18.08 23.01 -19.26
N ARG A 266 -16.90 22.88 -19.89
CA ARG A 266 -16.64 21.87 -20.93
C ARG A 266 -16.80 20.44 -20.44
N ARG A 267 -16.44 20.18 -19.17
CA ARG A 267 -16.39 18.82 -18.60
C ARG A 267 -17.70 18.42 -17.93
N GLN A 268 -18.53 19.40 -17.55
CA GLN A 268 -19.81 19.16 -16.88
C GLN A 268 -20.70 18.16 -17.63
N ARG A 269 -20.82 18.31 -18.96
CA ARG A 269 -21.60 17.37 -19.79
C ARG A 269 -21.13 15.93 -19.67
N HIS A 270 -19.82 15.69 -19.53
CA HIS A 270 -19.30 14.33 -19.36
C HIS A 270 -19.56 13.77 -17.96
N LEU A 271 -19.60 14.63 -16.93
CA LEU A 271 -20.03 14.23 -15.59
C LEU A 271 -21.51 13.85 -15.57
N ASP A 272 -22.37 14.66 -16.20
CA ASP A 272 -23.80 14.38 -16.27
C ASP A 272 -24.05 13.05 -17.01
N ASN A 273 -23.34 12.82 -18.12
CA ASN A 273 -23.41 11.56 -18.86
C ASN A 273 -22.89 10.36 -18.05
N LEU A 274 -21.89 10.56 -17.20
CA LEU A 274 -21.37 9.51 -16.31
C LEU A 274 -22.43 9.13 -15.26
N LEU A 275 -23.06 10.11 -14.61
CA LEU A 275 -24.12 9.87 -13.64
C LEU A 275 -25.31 9.13 -14.26
N ALA A 276 -25.75 9.54 -15.46
CA ALA A 276 -26.80 8.84 -16.20
C ALA A 276 -26.43 7.39 -16.56
N PHE A 277 -25.17 7.14 -16.91
CA PHE A 277 -24.68 5.80 -17.18
C PHE A 277 -24.70 4.91 -15.93
N LEU A 278 -24.24 5.43 -14.78
CA LEU A 278 -24.19 4.67 -13.53
C LEU A 278 -25.59 4.30 -13.02
N HIS A 279 -26.60 5.13 -13.28
CA HIS A 279 -27.98 4.83 -12.94
C HIS A 279 -28.56 3.65 -13.75
N THR A 280 -28.07 3.42 -14.97
CA THR A 280 -28.65 2.45 -15.92
C THR A 280 -27.85 1.15 -16.05
N HIS A 281 -26.61 1.11 -15.56
CA HIS A 281 -25.70 0.00 -15.75
C HIS A 281 -25.41 -0.74 -14.45
N GLU A 282 -25.59 -2.06 -14.47
CA GLU A 282 -25.16 -2.90 -13.35
C GLU A 282 -23.62 -2.94 -13.25
N ALA A 283 -23.11 -2.66 -12.05
CA ALA A 283 -21.68 -2.65 -11.79
C ALA A 283 -21.07 -4.05 -11.85
N ASN A 284 -19.93 -4.19 -12.52
CA ASN A 284 -19.14 -5.42 -12.46
C ASN A 284 -18.59 -5.64 -11.04
N THR A 285 -18.97 -6.76 -10.41
CA THR A 285 -18.61 -7.11 -9.02
C THR A 285 -17.27 -7.84 -8.88
N ASN A 286 -16.58 -8.15 -10.00
CA ASN A 286 -15.36 -8.97 -10.01
C ASN A 286 -14.05 -8.20 -9.77
N ARG A 287 -14.11 -6.99 -9.21
CA ARG A 287 -12.91 -6.17 -8.92
C ARG A 287 -12.51 -6.19 -7.44
N ASP A 288 -13.47 -6.07 -6.53
CA ASP A 288 -13.27 -6.21 -5.08
C ASP A 288 -13.72 -7.60 -4.66
N VAL A 289 -12.74 -8.51 -4.58
CA VAL A 289 -12.97 -9.94 -4.48
C VAL A 289 -12.29 -10.53 -3.25
N ILE A 290 -12.84 -11.65 -2.77
CA ILE A 290 -12.20 -12.54 -1.81
C ILE A 290 -11.46 -13.63 -2.60
N PRO A 291 -10.15 -13.86 -2.37
CA PRO A 291 -9.36 -14.80 -3.15
C PRO A 291 -9.92 -16.22 -3.12
N ARG A 292 -9.83 -16.94 -4.24
CA ARG A 292 -10.40 -18.28 -4.41
C ARG A 292 -9.91 -19.32 -3.40
N SER A 293 -8.76 -19.12 -2.75
CA SER A 293 -8.25 -20.09 -1.77
C SER A 293 -9.18 -20.26 -0.57
N VAL A 294 -10.06 -19.29 -0.28
CA VAL A 294 -11.09 -19.43 0.76
C VAL A 294 -12.08 -20.57 0.49
N TRP A 295 -12.22 -21.03 -0.75
CA TRP A 295 -13.05 -22.20 -1.05
C TRP A 295 -12.55 -23.44 -0.30
N GLN A 296 -11.25 -23.73 -0.40
CA GLN A 296 -10.67 -24.88 0.29
C GLN A 296 -10.42 -24.60 1.77
N ALA A 297 -9.95 -23.38 2.10
CA ALA A 297 -9.62 -23.03 3.47
C ALA A 297 -10.86 -22.91 4.38
N LEU A 298 -11.97 -22.35 3.87
CA LEU A 298 -13.13 -21.99 4.70
C LEU A 298 -14.43 -22.67 4.27
N VAL A 299 -14.74 -22.70 2.97
CA VAL A 299 -16.05 -23.14 2.48
C VAL A 299 -16.21 -24.66 2.55
N VAL A 300 -15.25 -25.43 2.02
CA VAL A 300 -15.32 -26.90 1.99
C VAL A 300 -15.38 -27.49 3.41
N PRO A 301 -14.56 -27.06 4.39
CA PRO A 301 -14.70 -27.51 5.77
C PRO A 301 -16.06 -27.17 6.39
N ALA A 302 -16.60 -25.98 6.11
CA ALA A 302 -17.92 -25.58 6.59
C ALA A 302 -19.05 -26.42 5.98
N MET A 303 -18.99 -26.68 4.67
CA MET A 303 -19.93 -27.57 3.99
C MET A 303 -19.95 -28.98 4.59
N LYS A 304 -18.77 -29.55 4.88
CA LYS A 304 -18.66 -30.87 5.52
C LYS A 304 -19.33 -30.89 6.89
N ARG A 305 -19.09 -29.88 7.73
CA ARG A 305 -19.75 -29.74 9.05
C ARG A 305 -21.27 -29.59 8.94
N ALA A 306 -21.74 -28.90 7.90
CA ALA A 306 -23.17 -28.72 7.64
C ALA A 306 -23.83 -29.91 6.91
N GLY A 307 -23.09 -30.97 6.58
CA GLY A 307 -23.60 -32.12 5.83
C GLY A 307 -24.05 -31.78 4.40
N LEU A 308 -23.48 -30.73 3.79
CA LEU A 308 -23.87 -30.24 2.47
C LEU A 308 -22.95 -30.75 1.36
N THR A 309 -23.56 -31.31 0.32
CA THR A 309 -22.87 -31.57 -0.96
C THR A 309 -22.71 -30.30 -1.78
N THR A 310 -21.76 -30.28 -2.72
CA THR A 310 -21.58 -29.18 -3.69
C THR A 310 -22.85 -28.88 -4.47
N ARG A 311 -23.58 -29.92 -4.88
CA ARG A 311 -24.85 -29.76 -5.61
C ARG A 311 -25.91 -29.07 -4.75
N GLN A 312 -26.06 -29.48 -3.49
CA GLN A 312 -27.02 -28.85 -2.57
C GLN A 312 -26.64 -27.41 -2.25
N MET A 313 -25.35 -27.12 -2.05
CA MET A 313 -24.87 -25.75 -1.81
C MET A 313 -25.15 -24.84 -3.02
N GLN A 314 -24.84 -25.28 -4.24
CA GLN A 314 -25.11 -24.51 -5.46
C GLN A 314 -26.61 -24.30 -5.70
N ALA A 315 -27.44 -25.33 -5.45
CA ALA A 315 -28.89 -25.22 -5.53
C ALA A 315 -29.43 -24.17 -4.55
N ARG A 316 -28.92 -24.13 -3.31
CA ARG A 316 -29.30 -23.12 -2.31
C ARG A 316 -28.84 -21.70 -2.66
N LEU A 317 -27.79 -21.56 -3.47
CA LEU A 317 -27.36 -20.26 -4.01
C LEU A 317 -28.19 -19.81 -5.22
N GLY A 318 -29.13 -20.62 -5.70
CA GLY A 318 -29.90 -20.34 -6.91
C GLY A 318 -29.09 -20.47 -8.21
N HIS A 319 -27.96 -21.20 -8.18
CA HIS A 319 -27.12 -21.40 -9.36
C HIS A 319 -27.35 -22.78 -9.99
N PRO A 320 -27.37 -22.88 -11.34
CA PRO A 320 -27.26 -24.15 -12.02
C PRO A 320 -25.99 -24.89 -11.58
N TYR A 321 -26.07 -26.22 -11.47
CA TYR A 321 -24.92 -27.01 -11.07
C TYR A 321 -23.80 -26.90 -12.10
N CYS A 322 -22.64 -26.40 -11.67
CA CYS A 322 -21.45 -26.17 -12.51
C CYS A 322 -20.23 -26.97 -12.05
N GLY A 323 -20.45 -28.01 -11.22
CA GLY A 323 -19.36 -28.85 -10.70
C GLY A 323 -18.33 -28.04 -9.91
N THR A 324 -17.05 -28.31 -10.17
CA THR A 324 -15.91 -27.70 -9.47
C THR A 324 -15.48 -26.35 -10.03
N ALA A 325 -16.03 -25.90 -11.16
CA ALA A 325 -15.68 -24.62 -11.79
C ALA A 325 -15.88 -23.45 -10.82
N LEU A 326 -16.88 -23.53 -9.95
CA LEU A 326 -17.14 -22.54 -8.91
C LEU A 326 -15.93 -22.31 -8.00
N TYR A 327 -15.18 -23.37 -7.67
CA TYR A 327 -14.02 -23.34 -6.76
C TYR A 327 -12.77 -22.71 -7.38
N GLN A 328 -12.74 -22.53 -8.70
CA GLN A 328 -11.58 -21.99 -9.41
C GLN A 328 -11.62 -20.45 -9.51
N THR A 329 -12.74 -19.85 -9.10
CA THR A 329 -13.00 -18.40 -9.22
C THR A 329 -12.90 -17.68 -7.88
N ASN A 330 -12.44 -16.43 -7.92
CA ASN A 330 -12.56 -15.54 -6.77
C ASN A 330 -14.04 -15.24 -6.49
N LEU A 331 -14.33 -14.93 -5.23
CA LEU A 331 -15.68 -14.59 -4.79
C LEU A 331 -15.86 -13.08 -4.78
N SER A 332 -16.91 -12.54 -5.43
CA SER A 332 -17.35 -11.20 -5.07
C SER A 332 -17.81 -11.17 -3.62
N ARG A 333 -17.74 -10.02 -2.94
CA ARG A 333 -18.20 -9.89 -1.54
C ARG A 333 -19.63 -10.37 -1.33
N ASP A 334 -20.51 -10.00 -2.25
CA ASP A 334 -21.90 -10.40 -2.20
C ASP A 334 -22.08 -11.92 -2.31
N ARG A 335 -21.33 -12.56 -3.23
CA ARG A 335 -21.31 -14.03 -3.34
C ARG A 335 -20.70 -14.67 -2.10
N ALA A 336 -19.62 -14.12 -1.55
CA ALA A 336 -19.00 -14.60 -0.31
C ALA A 336 -20.00 -14.58 0.86
N ARG A 337 -20.81 -13.51 1.00
CA ARG A 337 -21.87 -13.41 2.01
C ARG A 337 -22.94 -14.49 1.82
N ARG A 338 -23.43 -14.69 0.59
CA ARG A 338 -24.43 -15.74 0.30
C ARG A 338 -23.88 -17.14 0.58
N VAL A 339 -22.65 -17.42 0.14
CA VAL A 339 -21.98 -18.71 0.40
C VAL A 339 -21.84 -18.92 1.91
N ALA A 340 -21.36 -17.91 2.65
CA ALA A 340 -21.20 -17.97 4.09
C ALA A 340 -22.52 -18.29 4.82
N ALA A 341 -23.62 -17.66 4.40
CA ALA A 341 -24.96 -17.92 4.94
C ALA A 341 -25.44 -19.35 4.67
N VAL A 342 -25.18 -19.88 3.46
CA VAL A 342 -25.58 -21.25 3.09
C VAL A 342 -24.80 -22.32 3.85
N VAL A 343 -23.49 -22.13 4.03
CA VAL A 343 -22.59 -23.16 4.60
C VAL A 343 -22.27 -22.95 6.09
N GLY A 344 -22.70 -21.82 6.68
CA GLY A 344 -22.38 -21.48 8.07
C GLY A 344 -20.91 -21.08 8.29
N ALA A 345 -20.25 -20.48 7.31
CA ALA A 345 -18.84 -20.07 7.41
C ALA A 345 -18.71 -18.64 7.97
N GLY A 346 -18.70 -18.50 9.30
CA GLY A 346 -18.62 -17.20 9.98
C GLY A 346 -17.42 -16.33 9.58
N LEU A 347 -16.23 -16.93 9.41
CA LEU A 347 -15.05 -16.18 8.97
C LEU A 347 -15.19 -15.65 7.53
N LEU A 348 -15.83 -16.40 6.63
CA LEU A 348 -16.10 -15.94 5.27
C LEU A 348 -17.09 -14.76 5.26
N ALA A 349 -18.08 -14.76 6.15
CA ALA A 349 -19.00 -13.63 6.32
C ALA A 349 -18.22 -12.37 6.76
N ARG A 350 -17.34 -12.49 7.76
CA ARG A 350 -16.47 -11.37 8.18
C ARG A 350 -15.57 -10.87 7.05
N LEU A 351 -14.97 -11.77 6.27
CA LEU A 351 -14.16 -11.38 5.10
C LEU A 351 -14.99 -10.59 4.07
N ALA A 352 -16.22 -11.02 3.80
CA ALA A 352 -17.12 -10.35 2.86
C ALA A 352 -17.44 -8.90 3.28
N GLU A 353 -17.52 -8.65 4.58
CA GLU A 353 -17.89 -7.34 5.16
C GLU A 353 -16.67 -6.49 5.56
N SER A 354 -15.48 -7.07 5.59
CA SER A 354 -14.24 -6.40 6.02
C SER A 354 -13.85 -5.17 5.20
N ASP A 355 -13.04 -4.32 5.82
CA ASP A 355 -12.40 -3.15 5.22
C ASP A 355 -11.11 -3.48 4.47
N LEU A 356 -10.83 -4.77 4.22
CA LEU A 356 -9.64 -5.23 3.48
C LEU A 356 -9.97 -5.47 2.01
N TYR A 357 -9.20 -4.86 1.12
CA TYR A 357 -9.16 -5.14 -0.30
C TYR A 357 -8.05 -6.14 -0.59
N TRP A 358 -8.35 -7.21 -1.32
CA TRP A 358 -7.37 -8.22 -1.69
C TRP A 358 -6.81 -7.92 -3.07
N ASP A 359 -5.61 -7.34 -3.14
CA ASP A 359 -4.96 -7.02 -4.41
C ASP A 359 -3.92 -8.07 -4.78
N GLN A 360 -3.87 -8.43 -6.06
CA GLN A 360 -2.98 -9.48 -6.52
C GLN A 360 -1.55 -8.96 -6.69
N ILE A 361 -0.57 -9.74 -6.26
CA ILE A 361 0.85 -9.54 -6.56
C ILE A 361 1.09 -9.80 -8.05
N VAL A 362 1.69 -8.83 -8.74
CA VAL A 362 2.09 -8.93 -10.15
C VAL A 362 3.57 -9.29 -10.25
N SER A 363 4.44 -8.66 -9.47
CA SER A 363 5.87 -8.99 -9.43
C SER A 363 6.47 -8.81 -8.05
N ILE A 364 7.54 -9.56 -7.81
CA ILE A 364 8.44 -9.44 -6.66
C ILE A 364 9.86 -9.47 -7.23
N GLU A 365 10.61 -8.39 -7.05
CA GLU A 365 11.90 -8.19 -7.71
C GLU A 365 12.94 -7.75 -6.66
N PRO A 366 14.18 -8.27 -6.67
CA PRO A 366 15.28 -7.69 -5.89
C PRO A 366 15.47 -6.22 -6.26
N ASP A 367 15.65 -5.35 -5.27
CA ASP A 367 15.67 -3.89 -5.48
C ASP A 367 16.78 -3.20 -4.67
N GLY A 368 17.95 -3.84 -4.64
CA GLY A 368 19.16 -3.32 -4.02
C GLY A 368 19.30 -3.61 -2.52
N VAL A 369 20.18 -2.85 -1.88
CA VAL A 369 20.49 -2.94 -0.45
C VAL A 369 20.33 -1.54 0.14
N GLU A 370 19.52 -1.39 1.18
CA GLU A 370 19.23 -0.09 1.79
C GLU A 370 19.13 -0.18 3.31
N GLU A 371 19.24 0.98 3.96
CA GLU A 371 18.86 1.12 5.36
C GLU A 371 17.35 0.93 5.50
N VAL A 372 16.96 -0.02 6.34
CA VAL A 372 15.56 -0.41 6.53
C VAL A 372 15.07 -0.07 7.93
N PHE A 373 13.80 0.30 8.04
CA PHE A 373 13.17 0.75 9.27
C PHE A 373 11.97 -0.12 9.61
N ASP A 374 11.59 -0.11 10.88
CA ASP A 374 10.35 -0.71 11.33
C ASP A 374 9.67 0.12 12.42
N LEU A 375 8.39 -0.16 12.64
CA LEU A 375 7.53 0.50 13.59
C LEU A 375 6.98 -0.49 14.61
N THR A 376 6.93 -0.06 15.86
CA THR A 376 6.15 -0.76 16.89
C THR A 376 4.78 -0.08 17.02
N VAL A 377 3.73 -0.84 16.72
CA VAL A 377 2.33 -0.47 16.90
C VAL A 377 1.69 -1.38 17.97
N PRO A 378 1.32 -0.84 19.15
CA PRO A 378 0.62 -1.60 20.18
C PRO A 378 -0.77 -2.05 19.71
N GLY A 379 -1.19 -3.26 20.10
CA GLY A 379 -2.53 -3.79 19.82
C GLY A 379 -2.53 -4.75 18.63
N PRO A 380 -2.89 -4.31 17.41
CA PRO A 380 -3.02 -5.21 16.28
C PRO A 380 -1.66 -5.64 15.68
N HIS A 381 -0.55 -5.05 16.14
CA HIS A 381 0.82 -5.33 15.69
C HIS A 381 1.01 -5.27 14.16
N ASN A 382 0.25 -4.39 13.51
CA ASN A 382 0.34 -4.11 12.07
C ASN A 382 0.03 -2.65 11.79
N PHE A 383 0.43 -2.19 10.61
CA PHE A 383 0.16 -0.85 10.10
C PHE A 383 0.02 -0.84 8.58
N VAL A 384 -0.33 0.32 8.03
CA VAL A 384 -0.42 0.53 6.58
C VAL A 384 0.83 1.29 6.13
N ALA A 385 1.57 0.71 5.19
CA ALA A 385 2.72 1.33 4.53
C ALA A 385 2.52 1.29 3.02
N ASN A 386 2.67 2.43 2.33
CA ASN A 386 2.37 2.57 0.90
C ASN A 386 1.02 1.96 0.50
N ASP A 387 0.00 2.16 1.34
CA ASP A 387 -1.36 1.62 1.18
C ASP A 387 -1.45 0.09 1.14
N ILE A 388 -0.50 -0.62 1.77
CA ILE A 388 -0.48 -2.08 1.95
C ILE A 388 -0.41 -2.38 3.45
N VAL A 389 -1.14 -3.42 3.91
CA VAL A 389 -1.12 -3.87 5.30
C VAL A 389 0.12 -4.71 5.56
N VAL A 390 0.93 -4.28 6.53
CA VAL A 390 2.21 -4.89 6.90
C VAL A 390 2.29 -5.18 8.40
N HIS A 391 3.00 -6.24 8.78
CA HIS A 391 3.15 -6.65 10.17
C HIS A 391 4.36 -5.95 10.82
N ASN A 392 4.32 -5.67 12.12
CA ASN A 392 5.51 -5.22 12.86
C ASN A 392 6.57 -6.34 12.91
N SER A 393 7.87 -6.07 12.83
CA SER A 393 8.86 -7.12 13.08
C SER A 393 8.94 -7.49 14.57
N ILE A 394 8.41 -8.68 14.89
CA ILE A 394 8.40 -9.26 16.25
C ILE A 394 9.82 -9.49 16.78
N GLU A 395 10.76 -9.82 15.89
CA GLU A 395 12.15 -10.16 16.21
C GLU A 395 12.87 -9.01 16.93
N GLN A 396 12.54 -7.76 16.60
CA GLN A 396 13.20 -6.59 17.18
C GLN A 396 12.60 -6.15 18.52
N ASP A 397 11.31 -6.43 18.74
CA ASP A 397 10.62 -6.17 20.01
C ASP A 397 10.98 -7.21 21.09
N ALA A 398 11.36 -8.43 20.71
CA ALA A 398 11.74 -9.48 21.66
C ALA A 398 12.97 -9.08 22.50
N ASP A 399 12.87 -9.20 23.82
CA ASP A 399 14.02 -9.06 24.72
C ASP A 399 14.97 -10.26 24.60
N VAL A 400 14.42 -11.44 24.32
CA VAL A 400 15.16 -12.69 24.10
C VAL A 400 14.61 -13.41 22.86
N VAL A 401 15.48 -13.87 21.97
CA VAL A 401 15.15 -14.79 20.88
C VAL A 401 15.98 -16.05 21.10
N MET A 402 15.31 -17.20 21.22
CA MET A 402 15.95 -18.49 21.38
C MET A 402 15.41 -19.50 20.36
N PHE A 403 16.29 -20.34 19.83
CA PHE A 403 15.94 -21.47 19.00
C PHE A 403 16.13 -22.76 19.80
N ILE A 404 15.25 -23.73 19.59
CA ILE A 404 15.32 -25.05 20.22
C ILE A 404 15.68 -26.05 19.13
N TYR A 405 16.89 -26.59 19.19
CA TYR A 405 17.35 -27.64 18.31
C TYR A 405 17.38 -28.98 19.05
N ARG A 406 16.83 -30.04 18.44
CA ARG A 406 16.79 -31.38 19.00
C ARG A 406 17.22 -32.38 17.92
N PRO A 407 18.46 -32.90 17.96
CA PRO A 407 18.97 -33.79 16.90
C PRO A 407 18.07 -35.01 16.66
N GLU A 408 17.55 -35.60 17.74
CA GLU A 408 16.65 -36.77 17.68
C GLU A 408 15.35 -36.50 16.90
N ARG A 409 14.86 -35.25 16.87
CA ARG A 409 13.67 -34.86 16.09
C ARG A 409 13.91 -34.92 14.59
N TYR A 410 15.18 -34.85 14.18
CA TYR A 410 15.63 -34.91 12.79
C TYR A 410 16.27 -36.25 12.44
N GLY A 411 16.17 -37.26 13.31
CA GLY A 411 16.73 -38.60 13.07
C GLY A 411 18.25 -38.68 13.23
N ILE A 412 18.89 -37.65 13.78
CA ILE A 412 20.30 -37.66 14.12
C ILE A 412 20.39 -38.29 15.52
N THR A 413 20.86 -39.53 15.60
CA THR A 413 20.92 -40.33 16.83
C THR A 413 22.31 -40.41 17.46
N VAL A 414 23.33 -39.94 16.75
CA VAL A 414 24.73 -39.94 17.19
C VAL A 414 25.37 -38.61 16.80
N ASP A 415 26.16 -38.02 17.68
CA ASP A 415 26.92 -36.79 17.42
C ASP A 415 28.26 -37.06 16.69
N GLU A 416 28.99 -36.00 16.36
CA GLU A 416 30.29 -36.07 15.67
C GLU A 416 31.37 -36.83 16.46
N HIS A 417 31.17 -37.04 17.75
CA HIS A 417 32.09 -37.72 18.67
C HIS A 417 31.64 -39.15 19.00
N GLY A 418 30.56 -39.64 18.37
CA GLY A 418 30.05 -40.99 18.59
C GLY A 418 29.10 -41.13 19.79
N ASN A 419 28.70 -40.04 20.44
CA ASN A 419 27.79 -40.08 21.59
C ASN A 419 26.33 -40.07 21.16
N SER A 420 25.46 -40.69 21.96
CA SER A 420 24.01 -40.65 21.74
C SER A 420 23.47 -39.23 21.87
N THR A 421 22.61 -38.82 20.93
CA THR A 421 21.87 -37.55 20.97
C THR A 421 20.44 -37.72 21.50
N GLU A 422 20.08 -38.92 21.97
CA GLU A 422 18.76 -39.19 22.53
C GLU A 422 18.51 -38.32 23.76
N GLY A 423 17.37 -37.62 23.76
CA GLY A 423 17.07 -36.66 24.82
C GLY A 423 17.99 -35.44 24.87
N LEU A 424 18.81 -35.16 23.85
CA LEU A 424 19.60 -33.93 23.79
C LEU A 424 18.77 -32.79 23.18
N ALA A 425 18.83 -31.62 23.81
CA ALA A 425 18.33 -30.37 23.25
C ALA A 425 19.39 -29.28 23.36
N GLU A 426 19.53 -28.48 22.31
CA GLU A 426 20.37 -27.30 22.28
C GLU A 426 19.49 -26.06 22.20
N ILE A 427 19.65 -25.18 23.18
CA ILE A 427 18.98 -23.89 23.25
C ILE A 427 19.97 -22.84 22.75
N ILE A 428 19.69 -22.29 21.58
CA ILE A 428 20.54 -21.29 20.91
C ILE A 428 19.93 -19.92 21.21
N ILE A 429 20.55 -19.15 22.09
CA ILE A 429 20.10 -17.80 22.43
C ILE A 429 20.69 -16.84 21.39
N GLY A 430 19.92 -16.57 20.33
CA GLY A 430 20.34 -15.69 19.22
C GLY A 430 20.20 -14.19 19.52
N LYS A 431 19.40 -13.80 20.52
CA LYS A 431 19.26 -12.41 20.97
C LYS A 431 18.97 -12.38 22.46
N GLN A 432 19.63 -11.49 23.20
CA GLN A 432 19.28 -11.19 24.59
C GLN A 432 19.67 -9.75 24.92
N ARG A 433 18.70 -8.89 25.26
CA ARG A 433 18.95 -7.45 25.50
C ARG A 433 19.73 -7.16 26.79
N ASN A 434 19.49 -7.96 27.83
CA ASN A 434 20.01 -7.74 29.17
C ASN A 434 20.91 -8.89 29.65
N GLY A 435 21.53 -9.62 28.73
CA GLY A 435 22.32 -10.80 29.08
C GLY A 435 23.07 -11.38 27.88
N PRO A 436 23.91 -12.39 28.11
CA PRO A 436 24.70 -13.00 27.06
C PRO A 436 23.83 -13.76 26.06
N ILE A 437 24.31 -13.82 24.82
CA ILE A 437 23.90 -14.78 23.79
C ILE A 437 24.82 -16.01 23.86
N GLY A 438 24.39 -17.11 23.25
CA GLY A 438 25.17 -18.35 23.20
C GLY A 438 24.30 -19.59 23.25
N ASP A 439 24.96 -20.74 23.24
CA ASP A 439 24.30 -22.03 23.12
C ASP A 439 24.38 -22.79 24.44
N VAL A 440 23.26 -23.40 24.84
CA VAL A 440 23.14 -24.18 26.08
C VAL A 440 22.59 -25.55 25.76
N ARG A 441 23.34 -26.60 26.10
CA ARG A 441 22.87 -27.98 25.97
C ARG A 441 22.12 -28.40 27.23
N LEU A 442 20.93 -28.98 27.01
CA LEU A 442 20.00 -29.44 28.03
C LEU A 442 19.55 -30.87 27.72
N ALA A 443 19.10 -31.58 28.76
CA ALA A 443 18.37 -32.83 28.60
C ALA A 443 16.89 -32.53 28.34
N PHE A 444 16.29 -33.15 27.32
CA PHE A 444 14.87 -33.08 27.01
C PHE A 444 14.17 -34.37 27.45
N VAL A 445 13.32 -34.26 28.47
CA VAL A 445 12.55 -35.36 29.02
C VAL A 445 11.21 -35.47 28.31
N LYS A 446 11.17 -36.33 27.28
CA LYS A 446 10.08 -36.46 26.31
C LYS A 446 8.70 -36.70 26.92
N HIS A 447 8.61 -37.52 27.98
CA HIS A 447 7.34 -37.84 28.62
C HIS A 447 6.69 -36.65 29.32
N PHE A 448 7.48 -35.64 29.72
CA PHE A 448 7.00 -34.44 30.41
C PHE A 448 7.12 -33.16 29.58
N ALA A 449 7.64 -33.25 28.34
CA ALA A 449 8.00 -32.10 27.51
C ALA A 449 8.83 -31.05 28.27
N ARG A 450 9.78 -31.50 29.09
CA ARG A 450 10.56 -30.67 30.01
C ARG A 450 12.03 -30.64 29.61
N PHE A 451 12.67 -29.49 29.83
CA PHE A 451 14.13 -29.33 29.71
C PHE A 451 14.76 -29.34 31.09
N GLU A 452 15.86 -30.06 31.25
CA GLU A 452 16.60 -30.23 32.50
C GLU A 452 18.10 -30.02 32.26
N ASN A 453 18.84 -29.80 33.34
CA ASN A 453 20.28 -29.73 33.28
C ASN A 453 20.83 -31.05 32.73
N LEU A 454 21.70 -30.94 31.72
CA LEU A 454 22.37 -32.10 31.16
C LEU A 454 23.36 -32.63 32.22
N THR A 455 23.04 -33.77 32.83
CA THR A 455 23.95 -34.45 33.76
C THR A 455 24.97 -35.25 32.96
N VAL A 456 26.22 -34.79 32.95
CA VAL A 456 27.34 -35.59 32.43
C VAL A 456 27.64 -36.64 33.50
N HIS A 457 27.15 -37.86 33.33
CA HIS A 457 27.59 -38.97 34.17
C HIS A 457 29.06 -39.27 33.84
N TYR A 458 29.97 -38.72 34.65
CA TYR A 458 31.37 -39.11 34.67
C TYR A 458 31.45 -40.49 35.35
N ALA A 459 31.75 -41.55 34.61
CA ALA A 459 32.19 -42.81 35.20
C ALA A 459 33.62 -42.58 35.73
N PRO A 460 33.91 -42.79 37.03
CA PRO A 460 35.25 -42.59 37.55
C PRO A 460 36.07 -43.85 37.28
N ASP A 461 37.20 -43.73 36.60
CA ASP A 461 38.32 -44.66 36.76
C ASP A 461 39.65 -43.98 36.37
N GLY A 462 40.58 -43.92 37.35
CA GLY A 462 42.03 -43.86 37.14
C GLY A 462 42.73 -42.49 37.05
N HIS A 463 43.56 -42.18 38.05
CA HIS A 463 44.80 -41.36 38.06
C HIS A 463 45.37 -40.95 36.67
N ASP A 464 45.85 -39.74 36.39
CA ASP A 464 46.80 -38.89 37.13
C ASP A 464 46.76 -37.41 36.65
N ASP A 465 47.48 -36.59 37.42
CA ASP A 465 47.64 -35.13 37.47
C ASP A 465 48.09 -34.37 36.18
N ALA A 466 47.89 -33.06 36.24
CA ALA A 466 48.49 -31.94 35.48
C ALA A 466 47.82 -31.39 34.19
N GLY A 467 47.40 -30.13 34.26
CA GLY A 467 47.81 -29.11 33.27
C GLY A 467 46.72 -28.44 32.43
N LEU A 468 46.48 -27.16 32.73
CA LEU A 468 45.69 -26.17 31.96
C LEU A 468 46.16 -26.00 30.49
N GLY A 469 45.23 -25.79 29.55
CA GLY A 469 45.55 -25.24 28.21
C GLY A 469 44.36 -25.19 27.26
N GLY A 470 43.95 -23.99 26.86
CA GLY A 470 42.78 -23.72 26.01
C GLY A 470 42.95 -24.10 24.53
N GLY A 471 41.83 -24.03 23.80
CA GLY A 471 41.79 -24.17 22.34
C GLY A 471 40.40 -23.93 21.79
N ASP A 472 40.21 -22.77 21.17
CA ASP A 472 39.06 -22.42 20.34
C ASP A 472 38.94 -23.36 19.13
N GLY A 473 37.71 -23.73 18.77
CA GLY A 473 37.41 -24.51 17.57
C GLY A 473 35.97 -24.30 17.11
N PHE A 474 35.77 -23.33 16.22
CA PHE A 474 34.51 -23.02 15.56
C PHE A 474 34.04 -24.16 14.64
N GLY A 475 32.79 -24.59 14.79
CA GLY A 475 32.03 -25.35 13.80
C GLY A 475 30.76 -24.59 13.43
N THR A 476 30.58 -24.25 12.15
CA THR A 476 29.35 -23.64 11.63
C THR A 476 28.19 -24.64 11.66
N PRO A 477 26.99 -24.27 12.15
CA PRO A 477 25.86 -25.20 12.16
C PRO A 477 25.33 -25.46 10.73
N PRO A 478 24.84 -26.67 10.43
CA PRO A 478 24.33 -27.02 9.12
C PRO A 478 22.98 -26.37 8.80
N SER A 479 22.73 -26.18 7.51
CA SER A 479 21.51 -25.56 6.96
C SER A 479 20.23 -26.33 7.32
N VAL A 480 19.24 -25.61 7.86
CA VAL A 480 17.90 -26.11 8.22
C VAL A 480 17.07 -26.42 6.97
N PRO A 481 16.49 -27.63 6.81
CA PRO A 481 15.51 -27.91 5.76
C PRO A 481 14.13 -27.32 6.10
N PRO A 482 13.28 -27.01 5.09
CA PRO A 482 12.03 -26.28 5.30
C PRO A 482 11.03 -27.12 6.10
N SER A 483 10.55 -26.58 7.21
CA SER A 483 9.50 -27.19 8.02
C SER A 483 8.12 -26.79 7.50
N ASP A 484 7.39 -27.77 6.99
CA ASP A 484 5.93 -27.76 6.93
C ASP A 484 5.35 -27.64 8.34
N GLU A 485 4.27 -26.85 8.45
CA GLU A 485 3.24 -26.78 9.50
C GLU A 485 3.07 -25.40 10.15
N ALA A 486 1.99 -24.74 9.71
CA ALA A 486 1.17 -23.84 10.51
C ALA A 486 0.08 -24.69 11.23
N PRO A 487 -0.65 -24.20 12.26
CA PRO A 487 -1.45 -22.97 12.12
C PRO A 487 -1.60 -22.09 13.39
N PHE A 488 -1.52 -20.78 13.18
CA PHE A 488 -2.54 -19.79 13.56
C PHE A 488 -2.61 -18.68 12.51
#